data_AF-A0A0B7NUZ1-F1
#
_entry.id   AF-A0A0B7NUZ1-F1
#
_cell.length_a   1.000
_cell.length_b   1.000
_cell.length_c   1.000
_cell.angle_alpha   90.00
_cell.angle_beta   90.00
_cell.angle_gamma   90.00
#
_symmetry.space_group_name_H-M   'P 1'
#
loop_
_entity.id
_entity.type
_entity.pdbx_description
1 polymer ?
#
loop_
_entity_poly.entity_id
_entity_poly.type
_entity_poly.pdbx_seq_one_letter_code
_entity_poly.pdbx_strand_id
1 'polypeptide(L)'
;MFEPTIKYKSVNNPTKAFNKSADENKNIDTSAKEMDTSKSDSGLDSVTKSATTTESYSFSFEEEDKEDSKIEVDPDDNERIIITLSTGKQFSADRYCPHAGADLSYHGKVAEDDYPPEIGPVLMCPIHYWEFALEKGGRGGSGFTSINACPIEAAEKCLNSQDSKKLDW
;
A
#
# COMPACT_ATOMS: atom_id res chain seq x y z
N MET A 1 28.47 -25.74 14.96
CA MET A 1 27.25 -26.37 14.41
C MET A 1 26.17 -26.14 15.44
N PHE A 2 25.12 -25.39 15.09
CA PHE A 2 24.07 -24.96 16.02
C PHE A 2 22.77 -25.61 15.57
N GLU A 3 22.20 -26.51 16.38
CA GLU A 3 20.94 -27.19 16.10
C GLU A 3 19.81 -26.54 16.90
N PRO A 4 18.92 -25.75 16.29
CA PRO A 4 17.79 -25.18 17.00
C PRO A 4 16.71 -26.26 17.22
N THR A 5 16.53 -26.68 18.46
CA THR A 5 15.44 -27.59 18.88
C THR A 5 14.20 -26.78 19.23
N ILE A 6 13.40 -26.39 18.23
CA ILE A 6 12.13 -25.69 18.47
C ILE A 6 11.04 -26.76 18.68
N LYS A 7 10.56 -26.88 19.93
CA LYS A 7 9.42 -27.73 20.29
C LYS A 7 8.12 -26.94 20.09
N TYR A 8 7.30 -27.34 19.13
CA TYR A 8 5.96 -26.78 18.94
C TYR A 8 5.01 -27.37 19.99
N LYS A 9 4.34 -26.51 20.75
CA LYS A 9 3.26 -26.88 21.67
C LYS A 9 1.93 -26.52 21.01
N SER A 10 1.14 -27.52 20.62
CA SER A 10 -0.17 -27.30 20.00
C SER A 10 -1.15 -26.72 21.03
N VAL A 11 -1.67 -25.52 20.78
CA VAL A 11 -2.78 -24.94 21.55
C VAL A 11 -4.06 -25.21 20.76
N ASN A 12 -4.68 -26.36 21.01
CA ASN A 12 -6.04 -26.62 20.53
C ASN A 12 -6.79 -27.44 21.58
N ASN A 13 -7.55 -26.76 22.43
CA ASN A 13 -8.57 -27.36 23.29
C ASN A 13 -9.79 -26.43 23.29
N PRO A 14 -10.93 -26.85 22.72
CA PRO A 14 -12.19 -26.13 22.88
C PRO A 14 -12.85 -26.53 24.21
N THR A 15 -12.80 -25.65 25.22
CA THR A 15 -13.62 -25.80 26.43
C THR A 15 -14.97 -25.11 26.25
N LYS A 16 -16.01 -25.95 26.31
CA LYS A 16 -17.43 -25.62 26.46
C LYS A 16 -17.72 -24.55 27.52
N ALA A 17 -18.58 -23.63 27.12
CA ALA A 17 -19.75 -23.06 27.81
C ALA A 17 -19.67 -22.74 29.33
N PHE A 18 -19.84 -21.45 29.66
CA PHE A 18 -20.60 -21.00 30.82
C PHE A 18 -21.44 -19.77 30.44
N ASN A 19 -22.76 -19.88 30.61
CA ASN A 19 -23.72 -18.78 30.58
C ASN A 19 -23.92 -18.26 32.01
N LYS A 20 -23.85 -16.93 32.24
CA LYS A 20 -24.92 -16.09 32.84
C LYS A 20 -24.43 -14.73 33.34
N SER A 21 -25.22 -13.71 32.97
CA SER A 21 -25.73 -12.59 33.78
C SER A 21 -24.86 -11.37 34.11
N ALA A 22 -25.26 -10.26 33.46
CA ALA A 22 -25.76 -8.99 34.02
C ALA A 22 -24.83 -8.03 34.81
N ASP A 23 -24.92 -6.78 34.32
CA ASP A 23 -24.96 -5.48 35.02
C ASP A 23 -23.71 -4.57 35.15
N GLU A 24 -24.01 -3.33 34.72
CA GLU A 24 -23.50 -1.99 35.10
C GLU A 24 -22.07 -1.47 34.82
N ASN A 25 -22.05 -0.41 33.99
CA ASN A 25 -21.52 0.94 34.22
C ASN A 25 -20.13 1.13 34.88
N LYS A 26 -19.17 1.71 34.12
CA LYS A 26 -18.72 3.09 34.37
C LYS A 26 -17.77 3.66 33.30
N ASN A 27 -18.09 4.90 32.97
CA ASN A 27 -17.38 5.91 32.21
C ASN A 27 -16.14 6.46 32.97
N ILE A 28 -14.97 6.59 32.33
CA ILE A 28 -13.94 7.58 32.69
C ILE A 28 -13.31 8.16 31.42
N ASP A 29 -13.64 9.43 31.25
CA ASP A 29 -13.05 10.48 30.41
C ASP A 29 -11.85 11.08 31.18
N THR A 30 -10.67 11.26 30.58
CA THR A 30 -9.77 12.36 30.98
C THR A 30 -8.74 12.71 29.91
N SER A 31 -8.64 14.02 29.69
CA SER A 31 -7.91 14.74 28.67
C SER A 31 -6.42 15.00 28.96
N ALA A 32 -5.74 15.36 27.87
CA ALA A 32 -4.91 16.56 27.68
C ALA A 32 -3.42 16.60 28.11
N LYS A 33 -2.72 17.40 27.28
CA LYS A 33 -1.43 18.10 27.42
C LYS A 33 -0.15 17.34 27.11
N GLU A 34 0.89 17.94 26.54
CA GLU A 34 1.15 19.12 25.67
C GLU A 34 2.69 19.11 25.51
N MET A 35 3.20 19.65 24.38
CA MET A 35 4.49 20.34 24.18
C MET A 35 5.72 20.01 25.04
N ASP A 36 6.89 19.81 24.40
CA ASP A 36 7.87 20.91 24.30
C ASP A 36 8.96 20.68 23.23
N THR A 37 9.57 21.80 22.87
CA THR A 37 10.42 22.15 21.74
C THR A 37 11.83 22.46 22.24
N SER A 38 12.89 22.19 21.45
CA SER A 38 14.24 22.81 21.48
C SER A 38 15.05 22.14 20.36
N LYS A 39 15.55 22.72 19.25
CA LYS A 39 16.22 23.98 18.84
C LYS A 39 17.71 24.10 19.23
N SER A 40 18.53 24.27 18.17
CA SER A 40 19.93 24.78 18.10
C SER A 40 21.00 23.74 18.48
N ASP A 41 22.15 23.60 17.79
CA ASP A 41 23.05 24.67 17.35
C ASP A 41 24.01 24.20 16.23
N SER A 42 24.43 25.20 15.47
CA SER A 42 25.46 25.29 14.45
C SER A 42 26.86 24.81 14.89
N GLY A 43 27.61 24.25 13.94
CA GLY A 43 29.04 24.01 14.07
C GLY A 43 29.73 23.97 12.70
N LEU A 44 30.41 25.07 12.38
CA LEU A 44 31.19 25.34 11.18
C LEU A 44 32.58 24.69 11.21
N ASP A 45 33.15 24.57 10.00
CA ASP A 45 34.57 24.47 9.65
C ASP A 45 35.35 23.18 9.93
N SER A 46 35.78 22.50 8.87
CA SER A 46 37.17 22.70 8.37
C SER A 46 37.53 21.81 7.19
N VAL A 47 38.17 22.46 6.24
CA VAL A 47 38.87 21.99 5.04
C VAL A 47 39.76 20.78 5.30
N THR A 48 39.71 19.77 4.42
CA THR A 48 40.93 19.03 4.02
C THR A 48 40.84 18.65 2.55
N LYS A 49 41.68 19.32 1.75
CA LYS A 49 42.05 18.92 0.39
C LYS A 49 42.69 17.54 0.45
N SER A 50 42.22 16.60 -0.38
CA SER A 50 43.07 15.58 -0.95
C SER A 50 42.70 15.39 -2.40
N ALA A 51 43.62 15.81 -3.25
CA ALA A 51 43.62 15.54 -4.67
C ALA A 51 43.79 14.03 -4.87
N THR A 52 42.85 13.41 -5.55
CA THR A 52 43.06 12.10 -6.15
C THR A 52 42.46 12.14 -7.54
N THR A 53 43.38 12.23 -8.50
CA THR A 53 43.28 11.85 -9.91
C THR A 53 41.87 11.68 -10.46
N THR A 54 41.35 12.78 -11.00
CA THR A 54 40.13 12.82 -11.79
C THR A 54 40.41 12.21 -13.16
N GLU A 55 40.34 10.88 -13.25
CA GLU A 55 40.02 10.25 -14.53
C GLU A 55 38.55 10.58 -14.80
N SER A 56 38.32 11.47 -15.77
CA SER A 56 36.98 11.86 -16.20
C SER A 56 36.33 10.69 -16.94
N TYR A 57 35.86 9.72 -16.18
CA TYR A 57 35.01 8.66 -16.70
C TYR A 57 33.60 9.26 -16.87
N SER A 58 33.32 9.78 -18.07
CA SER A 58 31.96 10.13 -18.47
C SER A 58 31.19 8.83 -18.69
N PHE A 59 30.64 8.29 -17.61
CA PHE A 59 29.64 7.24 -17.71
C PHE A 59 28.36 7.88 -18.23
N SER A 60 28.19 7.82 -19.55
CA SER A 60 26.89 8.08 -20.17
C SER A 60 25.98 6.92 -19.77
N PHE A 61 25.25 7.10 -18.68
CA PHE A 61 24.12 6.24 -18.35
C PHE A 61 23.11 6.47 -19.47
N GLU A 62 23.03 5.53 -20.40
CA GLU A 62 21.89 5.41 -21.30
C GLU A 62 20.71 5.09 -20.37
N GLU A 63 20.00 6.13 -19.97
CA GLU A 63 18.72 6.04 -19.29
C GLU A 63 17.77 5.39 -20.28
N GLU A 64 17.75 4.06 -20.22
CA GLU A 64 16.82 3.23 -20.97
C GLU A 64 15.43 3.68 -20.50
N ASP A 65 14.76 4.47 -21.36
CA ASP A 65 13.40 4.98 -21.19
C ASP A 65 12.45 3.78 -21.03
N LYS A 66 12.44 3.16 -19.85
CA LYS A 66 11.42 2.21 -19.46
C LYS A 66 10.14 3.02 -19.42
N GLU A 67 9.20 2.66 -20.27
CA GLU A 67 7.88 3.28 -20.32
C GLU A 67 7.25 3.20 -18.93
N ASP A 68 7.36 4.30 -18.18
CA ASP A 68 6.86 4.39 -16.81
C ASP A 68 5.36 4.14 -16.81
N SER A 69 4.89 3.30 -15.88
CA SER A 69 3.47 3.05 -15.69
C SER A 69 2.71 4.37 -15.52
N LYS A 70 1.62 4.53 -16.27
CA LYS A 70 0.87 5.79 -16.30
C LYS A 70 -0.43 5.67 -15.50
N ILE A 71 -0.72 6.67 -14.68
CA ILE A 71 -2.00 6.79 -13.98
C ILE A 71 -2.73 8.01 -14.51
N GLU A 72 -3.95 7.82 -15.00
CA GLU A 72 -4.84 8.88 -15.47
C GLU A 72 -6.18 8.82 -14.75
N VAL A 73 -6.85 9.96 -14.61
CA VAL A 73 -8.24 9.99 -14.13
C VAL A 73 -9.15 9.65 -15.30
N ASP A 74 -10.15 8.80 -15.05
CA ASP A 74 -11.12 8.44 -16.08
C ASP A 74 -11.95 9.69 -16.47
N PRO A 75 -12.04 10.05 -17.77
CA PRO A 75 -12.84 11.19 -18.21
C PRO A 75 -14.35 11.00 -17.97
N ASP A 76 -14.83 9.76 -17.90
CA ASP A 76 -16.24 9.44 -17.71
C ASP A 76 -16.62 9.36 -16.22
N ASP A 77 -15.67 9.02 -15.35
CA ASP A 77 -15.88 8.86 -13.91
C ASP A 77 -14.74 9.48 -13.07
N ASN A 78 -15.03 10.61 -12.42
CA ASN A 78 -14.07 11.31 -11.57
C ASN A 78 -13.67 10.55 -10.29
N GLU A 79 -14.43 9.51 -9.93
CA GLU A 79 -14.15 8.64 -8.78
C GLU A 79 -13.24 7.45 -9.14
N ARG A 80 -12.94 7.26 -10.44
CA ARG A 80 -12.09 6.17 -10.94
C ARG A 80 -10.82 6.69 -11.62
N ILE A 81 -9.81 5.83 -11.60
CA ILE A 81 -8.52 6.03 -12.27
C ILE A 81 -8.24 4.86 -13.20
N ILE A 82 -7.58 5.16 -14.31
CA ILE A 82 -7.07 4.20 -15.28
C ILE A 82 -5.56 4.09 -15.08
N ILE A 83 -5.13 2.87 -14.78
CA ILE A 83 -3.74 2.53 -14.55
C ILE A 83 -3.27 1.73 -15.75
N THR A 84 -2.33 2.28 -16.51
CA THR A 84 -1.70 1.62 -17.65
C THR A 84 -0.34 1.09 -17.23
N LEU A 85 -0.18 -0.22 -17.31
CA LEU A 85 1.08 -0.90 -17.02
C LEU A 85 2.04 -0.82 -18.21
N SER A 86 3.33 -1.01 -17.97
CA SER A 86 4.38 -1.12 -19.00
C SER A 86 4.10 -2.29 -19.98
N THR A 87 3.41 -3.32 -19.50
CA THR A 87 2.96 -4.46 -20.31
C THR A 87 1.82 -4.13 -21.28
N GLY A 88 1.27 -2.90 -21.23
CA GLY A 88 0.11 -2.46 -22.00
C GLY A 88 -1.24 -2.84 -21.38
N LYS A 89 -1.25 -3.62 -20.29
CA LYS A 89 -2.49 -3.95 -19.55
C LYS A 89 -3.02 -2.70 -18.85
N GLN A 90 -4.34 -2.54 -18.89
CA GLN A 90 -5.02 -1.43 -18.22
C GLN A 90 -5.98 -1.91 -17.14
N PHE A 91 -5.98 -1.20 -16.01
CA PHE A 91 -6.88 -1.45 -14.89
C PHE A 91 -7.63 -0.18 -14.52
N SER A 92 -8.94 -0.27 -14.35
CA SER A 92 -9.76 0.74 -13.68
C SER A 92 -9.78 0.47 -12.19
N ALA A 93 -9.52 1.46 -11.36
CA ALA A 93 -9.57 1.35 -9.90
C ALA A 93 -10.17 2.61 -9.27
N ASP A 94 -10.54 2.54 -7.99
CA ASP A 94 -11.03 3.69 -7.25
C ASP A 94 -9.90 4.73 -7.08
N ARG A 95 -10.22 5.99 -7.31
CA ARG A 95 -9.29 7.12 -7.22
C ARG A 95 -8.78 7.36 -5.81
N TYR A 96 -9.61 7.12 -4.80
CA TYR A 96 -9.29 7.46 -3.42
C TYR A 96 -8.87 6.23 -2.63
N CYS A 97 -7.75 6.33 -1.92
CA CYS A 97 -7.27 5.28 -1.05
C CYS A 97 -8.26 5.04 0.11
N PRO A 98 -8.77 3.81 0.31
CA PRO A 98 -9.77 3.50 1.33
C PRO A 98 -9.25 3.62 2.78
N HIS A 99 -7.95 3.88 2.98
CA HIS A 99 -7.39 4.10 4.31
C HIS A 99 -7.72 5.50 4.85
N ALA A 100 -7.44 6.56 4.07
CA ALA A 100 -7.54 7.95 4.52
C ALA A 100 -8.00 8.93 3.42
N GLY A 101 -8.53 8.43 2.29
CA GLY A 101 -9.02 9.25 1.19
C GLY A 101 -7.94 9.93 0.36
N ALA A 102 -6.70 9.42 0.40
CA ALA A 102 -5.61 9.97 -0.42
C ALA A 102 -5.88 9.80 -1.91
N ASP A 103 -5.65 10.83 -2.72
CA ASP A 103 -5.83 10.78 -4.16
C ASP A 103 -4.71 9.96 -4.82
N LEU A 104 -5.05 8.78 -5.31
CA LEU A 104 -4.13 7.85 -5.97
C LEU A 104 -3.82 8.27 -7.40
N SER A 105 -4.62 9.14 -8.03
CA SER A 105 -4.29 9.67 -9.36
C SER A 105 -3.02 10.51 -9.35
N TYR A 106 -2.80 11.26 -8.26
CA TYR A 106 -1.68 12.19 -8.12
C TYR A 106 -0.53 11.59 -7.31
N HIS A 107 -0.85 10.83 -6.26
CA HIS A 107 0.16 10.27 -5.36
C HIS A 107 0.46 8.80 -5.65
N GLY A 108 -0.38 8.07 -6.37
CA GLY A 108 -0.20 6.64 -6.59
C GLY A 108 1.13 6.32 -7.28
N LYS A 109 1.74 5.22 -6.85
CA LYS A 109 2.91 4.63 -7.52
C LYS A 109 2.58 3.20 -7.92
N VAL A 110 2.85 2.85 -9.16
CA VAL A 110 2.68 1.47 -9.64
C VAL A 110 4.02 0.75 -9.48
N ALA A 111 3.98 -0.39 -8.81
CA ALA A 111 5.09 -1.28 -8.62
C ALA A 111 4.81 -2.58 -9.39
N GLU A 112 5.36 -2.69 -10.59
CA GLU A 112 5.18 -3.87 -11.46
C GLU A 112 6.19 -4.98 -11.14
N ASP A 113 7.44 -4.60 -10.89
CA ASP A 113 8.57 -5.53 -10.72
C ASP A 113 8.96 -5.78 -9.24
N ASP A 114 8.43 -5.01 -8.30
CA ASP A 114 8.84 -5.09 -6.88
C ASP A 114 8.33 -6.36 -6.19
N TYR A 115 7.30 -7.00 -6.75
CA TYR A 115 6.66 -8.18 -6.16
C TYR A 115 6.79 -9.41 -7.06
N PRO A 116 6.80 -10.62 -6.47
CA PRO A 116 6.79 -11.85 -7.24
C PRO A 116 5.53 -11.95 -8.12
N PRO A 117 5.59 -12.71 -9.23
CA PRO A 117 4.50 -12.82 -10.20
C PRO A 117 3.20 -13.43 -9.62
N GLU A 118 3.25 -14.02 -8.43
CA GLU A 118 2.06 -14.54 -7.73
C GLU A 118 1.17 -13.44 -7.12
N ILE A 119 1.75 -12.27 -6.85
CA ILE A 119 1.02 -11.07 -6.38
C ILE A 119 0.63 -10.23 -7.58
N GLY A 120 1.55 -10.09 -8.53
CA GLY A 120 1.40 -9.26 -9.70
C GLY A 120 1.63 -7.78 -9.40
N PRO A 121 1.24 -6.89 -10.33
CA PRO A 121 1.42 -5.45 -10.20
C PRO A 121 0.61 -4.88 -9.03
N VAL A 122 1.25 -3.98 -8.28
CA VAL A 122 0.70 -3.37 -7.06
C VAL A 122 0.60 -1.86 -7.24
N LEU A 123 -0.55 -1.29 -6.90
CA LEU A 123 -0.67 0.16 -6.71
C LEU A 123 -0.40 0.49 -5.25
N MET A 124 0.57 1.37 -5.01
CA MET A 124 0.96 1.82 -3.68
C MET A 124 0.55 3.27 -3.44
N CYS A 125 -0.04 3.53 -2.28
CA CYS A 125 -0.23 4.88 -1.75
C CYS A 125 1.03 5.30 -0.97
N PRO A 126 1.80 6.33 -1.39
CA PRO A 126 3.06 6.69 -0.76
C PRO A 126 2.90 7.39 0.60
N ILE A 127 1.68 7.81 0.96
CA ILE A 127 1.43 8.51 2.23
C ILE A 127 1.54 7.54 3.40
N HIS A 128 0.93 6.36 3.27
CA HIS A 128 0.85 5.35 4.33
C HIS A 128 1.38 3.98 3.90
N TYR A 129 1.98 3.88 2.71
CA TYR A 129 2.52 2.65 2.13
C TYR A 129 1.48 1.52 2.05
N TRP A 130 0.23 1.88 1.74
CA TRP A 130 -0.80 0.88 1.53
C TRP A 130 -0.69 0.34 0.11
N GLU A 131 -0.62 -0.97 0.02
CA GLU A 131 -0.41 -1.72 -1.22
C GLU A 131 -1.72 -2.39 -1.65
N PHE A 132 -2.06 -2.26 -2.92
CA PHE A 132 -3.25 -2.85 -3.52
C PHE A 132 -2.87 -3.68 -4.74
N ALA A 133 -3.07 -4.99 -4.67
CA ALA A 133 -2.75 -5.89 -5.77
C ALA A 133 -3.79 -5.76 -6.89
N LEU A 134 -3.40 -5.20 -8.03
CA LEU A 134 -4.31 -4.87 -9.14
C LEU A 134 -4.97 -6.12 -9.73
N GLU A 135 -4.20 -7.19 -9.92
CA GLU A 135 -4.71 -8.46 -10.45
C GLU A 135 -5.67 -9.18 -9.49
N LYS A 136 -5.62 -8.88 -8.19
CA LYS A 136 -6.49 -9.47 -7.15
C LYS A 136 -7.66 -8.57 -6.77
N GLY A 137 -8.17 -7.80 -7.72
CA GLY A 137 -9.29 -6.90 -7.49
C GLY A 137 -8.92 -5.65 -6.68
N GLY A 138 -7.64 -5.27 -6.66
CA GLY A 138 -7.16 -4.15 -5.86
C GLY A 138 -7.25 -4.40 -4.35
N ARG A 139 -7.18 -5.66 -3.90
CA ARG A 139 -7.23 -5.98 -2.46
C ARG A 139 -5.97 -5.50 -1.76
N GLY A 140 -6.16 -4.87 -0.61
CA GLY A 140 -5.10 -4.45 0.29
C GLY A 140 -4.40 -5.64 0.94
N GLY A 141 -3.16 -5.45 1.41
CA GLY A 141 -2.38 -6.51 2.08
C GLY A 141 -3.08 -7.19 3.27
N SER A 142 -3.97 -6.49 3.98
CA SER A 142 -4.79 -7.05 5.06
C SER A 142 -6.07 -7.76 4.61
N GLY A 143 -6.45 -7.63 3.33
CA GLY A 143 -7.65 -8.23 2.73
C GLY A 143 -8.98 -7.58 3.10
N PHE A 144 -9.01 -6.61 4.02
CA PHE A 144 -10.24 -5.93 4.46
C PHE A 144 -10.60 -4.70 3.61
N THR A 145 -9.61 -4.07 3.00
CA THR A 145 -9.79 -2.90 2.15
C THR A 145 -9.47 -3.25 0.70
N SER A 146 -10.12 -2.57 -0.24
CA SER A 146 -9.88 -2.74 -1.67
C SER A 146 -10.17 -1.44 -2.40
N ILE A 147 -9.42 -1.19 -3.47
CA ILE A 147 -9.66 -0.10 -4.44
C ILE A 147 -10.50 -0.58 -5.65
N ASN A 148 -11.17 -1.73 -5.53
CA ASN A 148 -12.00 -2.33 -6.58
C ASN A 148 -11.34 -2.33 -7.97
N ALA A 149 -10.06 -2.70 -8.03
CA ALA A 149 -9.31 -2.67 -9.27
C ALA A 149 -9.82 -3.74 -10.24
N CYS A 150 -9.93 -3.38 -11.51
CA CYS A 150 -10.62 -4.15 -12.51
C CYS A 150 -9.94 -4.00 -13.87
N PRO A 151 -9.51 -5.09 -14.52
CA PRO A 151 -8.91 -5.01 -15.85
C PRO A 151 -9.95 -4.48 -16.85
N ILE A 152 -9.58 -3.46 -17.63
CA ILE A 152 -10.49 -2.80 -18.58
C ILE A 152 -10.96 -3.77 -19.67
N GLU A 153 -10.07 -4.65 -20.13
CA GLU A 153 -10.40 -5.70 -21.10
C GLU A 153 -11.48 -6.68 -20.62
N ALA A 154 -11.68 -6.79 -19.29
CA ALA A 154 -12.70 -7.64 -18.70
C ALA A 154 -13.67 -6.86 -17.79
N ALA A 155 -13.88 -5.56 -18.05
CA ALA A 155 -14.71 -4.67 -17.26
C ALA A 155 -16.13 -5.23 -17.01
N GLU A 156 -16.71 -5.95 -17.97
CA GLU A 156 -18.03 -6.59 -17.82
C GLU A 156 -18.11 -7.62 -16.68
N LYS A 157 -16.98 -8.27 -16.35
CA LYS A 157 -16.92 -9.27 -15.27
C LYS A 157 -16.84 -8.62 -13.89
N CYS A 158 -16.41 -7.36 -13.84
CA CYS A 158 -16.14 -6.65 -12.60
C CYS A 158 -17.39 -6.01 -11.98
N LEU A 159 -18.25 -5.41 -12.81
CA LEU A 159 -19.53 -4.81 -12.37
C LEU A 159 -20.42 -5.85 -11.65
N ASN A 160 -20.43 -7.08 -12.15
CA ASN A 160 -21.20 -8.18 -11.57
C ASN A 160 -20.69 -8.67 -10.20
N SER A 161 -19.46 -8.29 -9.79
CA SER A 161 -18.90 -8.72 -8.50
C SER A 161 -19.44 -7.89 -7.33
N GLN A 162 -19.82 -6.63 -7.55
CA GLN A 162 -20.35 -5.75 -6.50
C GLN A 162 -21.80 -6.08 -6.14
N ASP A 163 -22.61 -6.58 -7.08
CA ASP A 163 -24.03 -6.91 -6.83
C ASP A 163 -24.26 -8.22 -6.07
N SER A 164 -23.25 -9.08 -5.94
CA SER A 164 -23.39 -10.41 -5.32
C SER A 164 -23.32 -10.42 -3.78
N LYS A 165 -23.16 -9.26 -3.13
CA LYS A 165 -23.08 -9.15 -1.66
C LYS A 165 -24.20 -8.31 -1.04
N LYS A 166 -25.43 -8.41 -1.56
CA LYS A 166 -26.59 -8.22 -0.69
C LYS A 166 -26.67 -9.43 0.25
N LEU A 167 -26.05 -9.31 1.42
CA LEU A 167 -26.33 -10.20 2.54
C LEU A 167 -27.77 -9.95 2.95
N ASP A 168 -28.68 -10.85 2.57
CA ASP A 168 -29.98 -11.01 3.22
C ASP A 168 -29.70 -11.36 4.69
N TRP A 169 -29.97 -10.41 5.58
CA TRP A 169 -29.97 -10.60 7.03
C TRP A 169 -31.40 -10.69 7.54
#